data_AF-A0A916GAH1-F1
#
_entry.id   AF-A0A916GAH1-F1
#
_cell.length_a   1.000
_cell.length_b   1.000
_cell.length_c   1.000
_cell.angle_alpha   90.00
_cell.angle_beta   90.00
_cell.angle_gamma   90.00
#
_symmetry.space_group_name_H-M   'P 1'
#
loop_
_entity.id
_entity.type
_entity.pdbx_description
1 polymer ?
#
loop_
_entity_poly.entity_id
_entity_poly.type
_entity_poly.pdbx_seq_one_letter_code
_entity_poly.pdbx_strand_id
1 'polypeptide(L)'
;MTTLVERLAKNAQPLLDQPYVRRVRRNHGLEHATVHILSSRIPNLSAAGRSDGGGFWIMGDIETAQLESAVQMALRRMQNGEHSLAVHPNCGTSLLTTGTLVGLAAMAGSVGVKRGILDYFNRLPTVIMLSILALIFSRPLGLQLQEHITTLGDPGDLQVVSVKRHDRRGIRGGKMVLHRITTTSS
;
A
#
# COMPACT_ATOMS: atom_id res chain seq x y z
N MET A 1 -2.15 22.60 10.84
CA MET A 1 -2.61 23.00 9.50
C MET A 1 -3.00 21.74 8.74
N THR A 2 -4.22 21.63 8.22
CA THR A 2 -4.66 20.45 7.46
C THR A 2 -3.87 20.32 6.16
N THR A 3 -3.42 19.13 5.78
CA THR A 3 -2.68 18.95 4.52
C THR A 3 -3.60 19.02 3.30
N LEU A 4 -3.03 19.22 2.11
CA LEU A 4 -3.80 19.19 0.86
C LEU A 4 -4.52 17.84 0.68
N VAL A 5 -3.83 16.74 1.00
CA VAL A 5 -4.41 15.39 0.94
C VAL A 5 -5.58 15.25 1.90
N GLU A 6 -5.46 15.75 3.13
CA GLU A 6 -6.54 15.70 4.12
C GLU A 6 -7.78 16.47 3.63
N ARG A 7 -7.59 17.63 3.00
CA ARG A 7 -8.71 18.39 2.40
C ARG A 7 -9.37 17.65 1.24
N LEU A 8 -8.57 17.06 0.35
CA LEU A 8 -9.08 16.25 -0.75
C LEU A 8 -9.86 15.04 -0.23
N ALA A 9 -9.34 14.36 0.78
CA ALA A 9 -10.01 13.23 1.42
C ALA A 9 -11.34 13.64 2.05
N LYS A 10 -11.38 14.78 2.77
CA LYS A 10 -12.64 15.32 3.32
C LYS A 10 -13.70 15.55 2.25
N ASN A 11 -13.32 16.12 1.11
CA ASN A 11 -14.25 16.34 0.00
C ASN A 11 -14.68 15.02 -0.67
N ALA A 12 -13.80 14.01 -0.68
CA ALA A 12 -14.08 12.69 -1.24
C ALA A 12 -14.85 11.77 -0.28
N GLN A 13 -15.09 12.15 0.98
CA GLN A 13 -15.71 11.26 1.96
C GLN A 13 -17.03 10.62 1.53
N PRO A 14 -17.96 11.31 0.85
CA PRO A 14 -19.19 10.67 0.37
C PRO A 14 -18.93 9.44 -0.53
N LEU A 15 -17.82 9.42 -1.27
CA LEU A 15 -17.39 8.28 -2.08
C LEU A 15 -16.63 7.25 -1.25
N LEU A 16 -15.74 7.72 -0.36
CA LEU A 16 -14.90 6.86 0.46
C LEU A 16 -15.68 6.10 1.54
N ASP A 17 -16.81 6.65 1.98
CA ASP A 17 -17.73 6.06 2.96
C ASP A 17 -18.80 5.16 2.32
N GLN A 18 -18.84 5.06 0.98
CA GLN A 18 -19.69 4.06 0.33
C GLN A 18 -19.37 2.67 0.87
N PRO A 19 -20.37 1.82 1.18
CA PRO A 19 -20.16 0.58 1.92
C PRO A 19 -19.06 -0.31 1.35
N TYR A 20 -19.03 -0.48 0.02
CA TYR A 20 -18.00 -1.28 -0.64
C TYR A 20 -16.60 -0.67 -0.52
N VAL A 21 -16.45 0.64 -0.77
CA VAL A 21 -15.16 1.35 -0.72
C VAL A 21 -14.62 1.35 0.70
N ARG A 22 -15.46 1.69 1.68
CA ARG A 22 -15.11 1.67 3.09
C ARG A 22 -14.66 0.29 3.55
N ARG A 23 -15.33 -0.77 3.08
CA ARG A 23 -14.95 -2.16 3.38
C ARG A 23 -13.60 -2.55 2.77
N VAL A 24 -13.33 -2.15 1.53
CA VAL A 24 -12.00 -2.33 0.90
C VAL A 24 -10.92 -1.62 1.71
N ARG A 25 -11.15 -0.37 2.14
CA ARG A 25 -10.19 0.41 2.94
C ARG A 25 -9.88 -0.24 4.29
N ARG A 26 -10.90 -0.78 4.97
CA ARG A 26 -10.73 -1.54 6.23
C ARG A 26 -9.91 -2.81 6.03
N ASN A 27 -10.23 -3.58 5.00
CA ASN A 27 -9.46 -4.79 4.65
C ASN A 27 -8.00 -4.46 4.31
N HIS A 28 -7.77 -3.36 3.59
CA HIS A 28 -6.43 -2.88 3.24
C HIS A 28 -5.65 -2.41 4.47
N GLY A 29 -6.31 -1.75 5.42
CA GLY A 29 -5.71 -1.45 6.72
C GLY A 29 -5.30 -2.71 7.49
N LEU A 30 -6.17 -3.72 7.55
CA LEU A 30 -5.86 -5.00 8.21
C LEU A 30 -4.76 -5.79 7.48
N GLU A 31 -4.71 -5.73 6.15
CA GLU A 31 -3.61 -6.30 5.34
C GLU A 31 -2.27 -5.68 5.75
N HIS A 32 -2.17 -4.35 5.78
CA HIS A 32 -0.97 -3.65 6.22
C HIS A 32 -0.58 -4.01 7.65
N ALA A 33 -1.54 -4.03 8.58
CA ALA A 33 -1.29 -4.40 9.95
C ALA A 33 -0.77 -5.83 10.06
N THR A 34 -1.35 -6.76 9.30
CA THR A 34 -0.89 -8.16 9.23
C THR A 34 0.56 -8.24 8.76
N VAL A 35 0.91 -7.52 7.68
CA VAL A 35 2.27 -7.48 7.15
C VAL A 35 3.24 -6.91 8.18
N HIS A 36 2.88 -5.86 8.92
CA HIS A 36 3.71 -5.33 10.02
C HIS A 36 4.03 -6.39 11.09
N ILE A 37 3.01 -7.15 11.52
CA ILE A 37 3.21 -8.24 12.49
C ILE A 37 4.13 -9.32 11.91
N LEU A 38 3.93 -9.71 10.66
CA LEU A 38 4.78 -10.71 10.00
C LEU A 38 6.22 -10.22 9.84
N SER A 39 6.43 -8.97 9.41
CA SER A 39 7.76 -8.37 9.24
C SER A 39 8.53 -8.29 10.56
N SER A 40 7.86 -8.16 11.70
CA SER A 40 8.53 -8.24 13.01
C SER A 40 8.96 -9.66 13.41
N ARG A 41 8.39 -10.69 12.79
CA ARG A 41 8.63 -12.11 13.13
C ARG A 41 9.51 -12.83 12.13
N ILE A 42 9.43 -12.45 10.86
CA ILE A 42 10.09 -13.11 9.73
C ILE A 42 11.15 -12.16 9.17
N PRO A 43 12.44 -12.40 9.43
CA PRO A 43 13.51 -11.63 8.83
C PRO A 43 13.45 -11.70 7.30
N ASN A 44 13.65 -10.57 6.63
CA ASN A 44 13.63 -10.46 5.16
C ASN A 44 12.33 -10.97 4.52
N LEU A 45 11.19 -10.80 5.20
CA LEU A 45 9.89 -11.14 4.66
C LEU A 45 9.69 -10.53 3.28
N SER A 46 9.53 -11.38 2.28
CA SER A 46 9.11 -11.00 0.93
C SER A 46 7.64 -11.41 0.76
N ALA A 47 6.76 -10.42 0.93
CA ALA A 47 5.32 -10.60 0.79
C ALA A 47 4.70 -9.46 -0.01
N ALA A 48 3.71 -9.79 -0.82
CA ALA A 48 2.87 -8.82 -1.51
C ALA A 48 1.41 -9.02 -1.12
N GLY A 49 0.69 -7.92 -0.91
CA GLY A 49 -0.71 -7.94 -0.51
C GLY A 49 -1.64 -7.36 -1.57
N ARG A 50 -2.91 -7.78 -1.52
CA ARG A 50 -3.98 -7.20 -2.34
C ARG A 50 -5.33 -7.33 -1.63
N SER A 51 -5.96 -6.19 -1.36
CA SER A 51 -7.26 -6.11 -0.69
C SER A 51 -8.43 -5.93 -1.65
N ASP A 52 -9.59 -6.42 -1.24
CA ASP A 52 -10.88 -6.24 -1.91
C ASP A 52 -12.02 -6.16 -0.87
N GLY A 53 -13.27 -6.10 -1.33
CA GLY A 53 -14.42 -6.00 -0.42
C GLY A 53 -14.54 -7.20 0.51
N GLY A 54 -14.17 -8.41 0.10
CA GLY A 54 -14.35 -9.65 0.88
C GLY A 54 -13.18 -10.05 1.78
N GLY A 55 -12.14 -9.22 1.88
CA GLY A 55 -10.92 -9.52 2.63
C GLY A 55 -9.67 -9.12 1.84
N PHE A 56 -8.63 -9.93 1.93
CA PHE A 56 -7.37 -9.66 1.24
C PHE A 56 -6.58 -10.92 0.94
N TRP A 57 -5.60 -10.77 0.04
CA TRP A 57 -4.65 -11.80 -0.34
C TRP A 57 -3.27 -11.44 0.18
N ILE A 58 -2.52 -12.45 0.63
CA ILE A 58 -1.08 -12.34 0.87
C ILE A 58 -0.38 -13.37 -0.01
N MET A 59 0.65 -12.92 -0.72
CA MET A 59 1.51 -13.73 -1.58
C MET A 59 2.90 -13.75 -0.96
N GLY A 60 3.38 -14.91 -0.56
CA GLY A 60 4.68 -15.07 0.10
C GLY A 60 4.83 -16.45 0.70
N ASP A 61 6.07 -16.91 0.85
CA ASP A 61 6.36 -18.19 1.51
C ASP A 61 6.21 -18.02 3.03
N ILE A 62 4.97 -18.13 3.51
CA ILE A 62 4.59 -17.93 4.90
C ILE A 62 3.80 -19.15 5.36
N GLU A 63 4.12 -19.65 6.54
CA GLU A 63 3.36 -20.72 7.16
C GLU A 63 1.94 -20.25 7.49
N THR A 64 0.92 -21.02 7.11
CA THR A 64 -0.50 -20.64 7.31
C THR A 64 -0.82 -20.34 8.78
N ALA A 65 -0.30 -21.13 9.72
CA ALA A 65 -0.51 -20.91 11.15
C ALA A 65 0.11 -19.59 11.65
N GLN A 66 1.29 -19.22 11.13
CA GLN A 66 1.92 -17.93 11.45
C GLN A 66 1.10 -16.77 10.90
N LEU A 67 0.59 -16.91 9.67
CA LEU A 67 -0.28 -15.91 9.06
C LEU A 67 -1.60 -15.75 9.84
N GLU A 68 -2.26 -16.84 10.21
CA GLU A 68 -3.48 -16.81 11.02
C GLU A 68 -3.26 -16.08 12.34
N SER A 69 -2.17 -16.42 13.05
CA SER A 69 -1.77 -15.73 14.28
C SER A 69 -1.52 -14.23 14.05
N ALA A 70 -0.84 -13.87 12.96
CA ALA A 70 -0.52 -12.49 12.64
C ALA A 70 -1.77 -11.66 12.30
N VAL A 71 -2.69 -12.20 11.51
CA VAL A 71 -3.96 -11.54 11.14
C VAL A 71 -4.81 -11.29 12.38
N GLN A 72 -4.94 -12.28 13.27
CA GLN A 72 -5.71 -12.13 14.51
C GLN A 72 -5.08 -11.10 15.45
N MET A 73 -3.75 -11.10 15.57
CA MET A 73 -3.03 -10.11 16.36
C MET A 73 -3.18 -8.70 15.78
N ALA A 74 -3.04 -8.55 14.46
CA ALA A 74 -3.21 -7.30 13.75
C ALA A 74 -4.60 -6.71 13.98
N LEU A 75 -5.66 -7.51 13.82
CA LEU A 75 -7.03 -7.08 14.07
C LEU A 75 -7.22 -6.59 15.50
N ARG A 76 -6.77 -7.36 16.50
CA ARG A 76 -6.87 -6.98 17.92
C ARG A 76 -6.13 -5.67 18.22
N ARG A 77 -4.92 -5.49 17.70
CA ARG A 77 -4.14 -4.26 17.90
C ARG A 77 -4.81 -3.05 17.28
N MET A 78 -5.34 -3.19 16.05
CA MET A 78 -6.12 -2.13 15.41
C MET A 78 -7.40 -1.79 16.18
N GLN A 79 -8.13 -2.80 16.68
CA GLN A 79 -9.31 -2.60 17.54
C GLN A 79 -8.96 -1.89 18.85
N ASN A 80 -7.75 -2.10 19.37
CA ASN A 80 -7.22 -1.41 20.55
C ASN A 80 -6.65 -0.01 20.25
N GLY A 81 -6.87 0.52 19.04
CA GLY A 81 -6.51 1.90 18.68
C GLY A 81 -5.15 2.06 18.00
N GLU A 82 -4.44 0.98 17.66
CA GLU A 82 -3.17 1.05 16.92
C GLU A 82 -3.39 1.32 15.41
N HIS A 83 -4.08 2.41 15.10
CA HIS A 83 -4.50 2.77 13.74
C HIS A 83 -3.34 3.00 12.76
N SER A 84 -2.15 3.35 13.26
CA SER A 84 -0.95 3.52 12.44
C SER A 84 -0.47 2.23 11.79
N LEU A 85 -0.94 1.06 12.24
CA LEU A 85 -0.66 -0.21 11.58
C LEU A 85 -1.29 -0.32 10.18
N ALA A 86 -2.27 0.52 9.86
CA ALA A 86 -2.92 0.55 8.56
C ALA A 86 -2.12 1.25 7.45
N VAL A 87 -0.92 1.76 7.74
CA VAL A 87 -0.06 2.41 6.72
C VAL A 87 1.27 1.68 6.60
N HIS A 88 1.76 1.49 5.38
CA HIS A 88 3.03 0.81 5.12
C HIS A 88 3.85 1.56 4.06
N PRO A 89 5.15 1.86 4.29
CA PRO A 89 5.95 2.67 3.37
C PRO A 89 6.11 2.04 1.98
N ASN A 90 6.14 0.70 1.90
CA ASN A 90 6.33 -0.04 0.66
C ASN A 90 5.01 -0.54 0.03
N CYS A 91 3.87 0.07 0.39
CA CYS A 91 2.58 -0.22 -0.25
C CYS A 91 2.58 0.21 -1.73
N GLY A 92 1.81 -0.50 -2.57
CA GLY A 92 1.60 -0.14 -3.97
C GLY A 92 1.14 1.30 -4.18
N THR A 93 0.36 1.88 -3.27
CA THR A 93 -0.05 3.30 -3.32
C THR A 93 1.16 4.24 -3.21
N SER A 94 2.11 3.95 -2.30
CA SER A 94 3.34 4.74 -2.16
C SER A 94 4.27 4.58 -3.36
N LEU A 95 4.39 3.36 -3.89
CA LEU A 95 5.21 3.08 -5.06
C LEU A 95 4.66 3.79 -6.31
N LEU A 96 3.34 3.74 -6.51
CA LEU A 96 2.67 4.44 -7.61
C LEU A 96 2.86 5.96 -7.47
N THR A 97 2.62 6.51 -6.28
CA THR A 97 2.83 7.94 -5.99
C THR A 97 4.27 8.36 -6.32
N THR A 98 5.24 7.53 -5.93
CA THR A 98 6.66 7.77 -6.21
C THR A 98 6.95 7.73 -7.71
N GLY A 99 6.53 6.68 -8.41
CA GLY A 99 6.74 6.55 -9.85
C GLY A 99 6.11 7.70 -10.64
N THR A 100 4.89 8.11 -10.27
CA THR A 100 4.21 9.24 -10.89
C THR A 100 4.96 10.56 -10.66
N LEU A 101 5.32 10.89 -9.42
CA LEU A 101 6.01 12.15 -9.13
C LEU A 101 7.38 12.23 -9.80
N VAL A 102 8.15 11.14 -9.74
CA VAL A 102 9.46 11.07 -10.40
C VAL A 102 9.32 11.18 -11.91
N GLY A 103 8.37 10.47 -12.51
CA GLY A 103 8.09 10.55 -13.95
C GLY A 103 7.73 11.97 -14.40
N LEU A 104 6.83 12.63 -13.66
CA LEU A 104 6.45 14.03 -13.93
C LEU A 104 7.62 15.00 -13.76
N ALA A 105 8.45 14.82 -12.73
CA ALA A 105 9.64 15.63 -12.51
C ALA A 105 10.67 15.45 -13.61
N ALA A 106 10.87 14.21 -14.08
CA ALA A 106 11.75 13.92 -15.21
C ALA A 106 11.23 14.53 -16.51
N MET A 107 9.92 14.45 -16.77
CA MET A 107 9.28 15.12 -17.89
C MET A 107 9.49 16.64 -17.82
N ALA A 108 9.26 17.25 -16.66
CA ALA A 108 9.45 18.68 -16.43
C ALA A 108 10.92 19.12 -16.65
N GLY A 109 11.88 18.35 -16.14
CA GLY A 109 13.31 18.60 -16.34
C GLY A 109 13.77 18.45 -17.80
N SER A 110 12.99 17.73 -18.61
CA SER A 110 13.25 17.50 -20.03
C SER A 110 12.56 18.52 -20.95
N VAL A 111 11.79 19.47 -20.41
CA VAL A 111 11.13 20.51 -21.22
C VAL A 111 12.16 21.35 -21.97
N GLY A 112 11.96 21.53 -23.28
CA GLY A 112 12.85 22.32 -24.14
C GLY A 112 14.12 21.59 -24.61
N VAL A 113 14.24 20.28 -24.37
CA VAL A 113 15.27 19.44 -24.99
C VAL A 113 15.06 19.43 -26.52
N LYS A 114 16.10 19.80 -27.27
CA LYS A 114 16.13 19.66 -28.74
C LYS A 114 16.50 18.21 -29.10
N ARG A 115 16.29 17.80 -30.36
CA ARG A 115 16.44 16.40 -30.82
C ARG A 115 17.89 15.84 -30.80
N GLY A 116 18.87 16.57 -30.26
CA GLY A 116 20.28 16.13 -30.19
C GLY A 116 20.60 15.32 -28.94
N ILE A 117 21.42 14.26 -29.08
CA ILE A 117 21.89 13.44 -27.95
C ILE A 117 22.66 14.29 -26.92
N LEU A 118 23.49 15.24 -27.37
CA LEU A 118 24.24 16.15 -26.50
C LEU A 118 23.32 17.08 -25.69
N ASP A 119 22.19 17.51 -26.26
CA ASP A 119 21.21 18.36 -25.58
C ASP A 119 20.54 17.62 -24.42
N TYR A 120 20.34 16.30 -24.57
CA TYR A 120 19.82 15.44 -23.51
C TYR A 120 20.82 15.32 -22.35
N PHE A 121 22.11 15.09 -22.64
CA PHE A 121 23.17 15.04 -21.62
C PHE A 121 23.26 16.35 -20.81
N ASN A 122 23.12 17.49 -21.48
CA ASN A 122 23.13 18.80 -20.80
C ASN A 122 21.96 19.00 -19.82
N ARG A 123 20.84 18.29 -20.00
CA ARG A 123 19.66 18.37 -19.13
C ARG A 123 19.61 17.29 -18.05
N LEU A 124 20.46 16.26 -18.13
CA LEU A 124 20.53 15.20 -17.13
C LEU A 124 20.68 15.72 -15.69
N PRO A 125 21.55 16.71 -15.39
CA PRO A 125 21.67 17.22 -14.02
C PRO A 125 20.35 17.79 -13.49
N THR A 126 19.60 18.53 -14.31
CA THR A 126 18.29 19.07 -13.94
C THR A 126 17.25 17.97 -13.75
N VAL A 127 17.18 17.01 -14.67
CA VAL A 127 16.27 15.86 -14.57
C VAL A 127 16.53 15.05 -13.31
N ILE A 128 17.80 14.75 -13.01
CA ILE A 128 18.21 14.01 -11.81
C ILE A 128 17.84 14.80 -10.56
N MET A 129 18.16 16.10 -10.50
CA MET A 129 17.85 16.95 -9.36
C MET A 129 16.34 16.99 -9.07
N LEU A 130 15.51 17.24 -10.09
CA LEU A 130 14.06 17.28 -9.92
C LEU A 130 13.50 15.91 -9.52
N SER A 131 14.04 14.82 -10.08
CA SER A 131 13.64 13.46 -9.72
C SER A 131 13.96 13.13 -8.26
N ILE A 132 15.13 13.55 -7.76
CA ILE A 132 15.51 13.36 -6.35
C ILE A 132 14.58 14.16 -5.43
N LEU A 133 14.26 15.41 -5.78
CA LEU A 133 13.28 16.19 -5.03
C LEU A 133 11.91 15.49 -5.00
N ALA A 134 11.45 14.99 -6.14
CA ALA A 134 10.21 14.22 -6.23
C ALA A 134 10.23 12.96 -5.34
N LEU A 135 11.34 12.22 -5.31
CA LEU A 135 11.52 11.05 -4.42
C LEU A 135 11.43 11.44 -2.93
N ILE A 136 12.03 12.56 -2.53
CA ILE A 136 12.00 13.03 -1.14
C ILE A 136 10.56 13.35 -0.72
N PHE A 137 9.81 14.05 -1.57
CA PHE A 137 8.42 14.43 -1.29
C PHE A 137 7.41 13.29 -1.49
N SER A 138 7.73 12.25 -2.27
CA SER A 138 6.79 11.16 -2.55
C SER A 138 6.47 10.32 -1.32
N ARG A 139 7.45 10.10 -0.44
CA ARG A 139 7.27 9.27 0.76
C ARG A 139 6.19 9.81 1.71
N PRO A 140 6.27 11.07 2.21
CA PRO A 140 5.22 11.60 3.06
C PRO A 140 3.87 11.70 2.35
N LEU A 141 3.85 12.03 1.05
CA LEU A 141 2.61 12.11 0.28
C LEU A 141 1.94 10.74 0.14
N GLY A 142 2.71 9.70 -0.20
CA GLY A 142 2.21 8.33 -0.32
C GLY A 142 1.63 7.79 0.98
N LEU A 143 2.25 8.10 2.12
CA LEU A 143 1.71 7.74 3.45
C LEU A 143 0.40 8.47 3.76
N GLN A 144 0.31 9.76 3.44
CA GLN A 144 -0.94 10.52 3.63
C GLN A 144 -2.08 10.00 2.75
N LEU A 145 -1.78 9.65 1.49
CA LEU A 145 -2.76 9.04 0.58
C LEU A 145 -3.26 7.69 1.12
N GLN A 146 -2.38 6.89 1.72
CA GLN A 146 -2.81 5.66 2.38
C GLN A 146 -3.76 5.96 3.53
N GLU A 147 -3.29 6.73 4.51
CA GLU A 147 -4.02 7.04 5.74
C GLU A 147 -5.42 7.61 5.49
N HIS A 148 -5.55 8.50 4.50
CA HIS A 148 -6.79 9.25 4.29
C HIS A 148 -7.67 8.70 3.16
N ILE A 149 -7.11 7.96 2.21
CA ILE A 149 -7.84 7.56 0.99
C ILE A 149 -7.84 6.04 0.81
N THR A 150 -6.69 5.37 0.83
CA THR A 150 -6.64 3.95 0.41
C THR A 150 -6.77 2.95 1.55
N THR A 151 -6.54 3.35 2.80
CA THR A 151 -6.71 2.51 4.00
C THR A 151 -7.62 3.17 5.02
N LEU A 152 -8.02 2.39 6.03
CA LEU A 152 -8.71 2.85 7.22
C LEU A 152 -8.09 2.17 8.45
N GLY A 153 -7.63 2.97 9.41
CA GLY A 153 -7.00 2.47 10.64
C GLY A 153 -7.98 1.86 11.63
N ASP A 154 -9.24 2.27 11.59
CA ASP A 154 -10.31 1.68 12.39
C ASP A 154 -10.96 0.52 11.62
N PRO A 155 -10.80 -0.74 12.10
CA PRO A 155 -11.42 -1.89 11.45
C PRO A 155 -12.94 -1.92 11.67
N GLY A 156 -13.48 -1.18 12.65
CA GLY A 156 -14.86 -1.29 13.10
C GLY A 156 -15.20 -2.70 13.55
N ASP A 157 -16.28 -3.23 12.99
CA ASP A 157 -16.88 -4.52 13.27
C ASP A 157 -16.31 -5.67 12.42
N LEU A 158 -15.18 -5.43 11.72
CA LEU A 158 -14.55 -6.42 10.85
C LEU A 158 -14.16 -7.68 11.64
N GLN A 159 -14.50 -8.85 11.10
CA GLN A 159 -14.13 -10.16 11.63
C GLN A 159 -13.43 -11.00 10.57
N VAL A 160 -12.45 -11.78 11.01
CA VAL A 160 -11.72 -12.72 10.14
C VAL A 160 -12.43 -14.06 10.16
N VAL A 161 -12.92 -14.50 9.00
CA VAL A 161 -13.73 -15.72 8.86
C VAL A 161 -12.86 -16.94 8.58
N SER A 162 -11.86 -16.79 7.69
CA SER A 162 -10.97 -17.90 7.34
C SER A 162 -9.67 -17.40 6.71
N VAL A 163 -8.64 -18.23 6.84
CA VAL A 163 -7.38 -18.10 6.10
C VAL A 163 -7.21 -19.39 5.30
N LYS A 164 -7.16 -19.28 3.97
CA LYS A 164 -7.05 -20.43 3.06
C LYS A 164 -5.80 -20.32 2.22
N ARG A 165 -4.98 -21.37 2.25
CA ARG A 165 -3.80 -21.49 1.41
C ARG A 165 -4.17 -22.00 0.01
N HIS A 166 -3.56 -21.40 -0.99
CA HIS A 166 -3.63 -21.77 -2.39
C HIS A 166 -2.22 -21.83 -2.95
N ASP A 167 -1.77 -23.02 -3.31
CA ASP A 167 -0.51 -23.17 -4.03
C ASP A 167 -0.76 -22.98 -5.52
N ARG A 168 -0.05 -22.03 -6.15
CA ARG A 168 -0.08 -21.83 -7.60
C ARG A 168 1.31 -21.90 -8.20
N ARG A 169 1.37 -22.26 -9.48
CA ARG A 169 2.58 -22.07 -10.29
C ARG A 169 2.71 -20.59 -10.64
N GLY A 170 3.85 -20.01 -10.30
CA GLY A 170 4.22 -18.66 -10.71
C GLY A 170 4.59 -18.60 -12.20
N ILE A 171 4.66 -17.37 -12.71
CA ILE A 171 4.91 -17.06 -14.14
C ILE A 171 6.22 -17.66 -14.66
N ARG A 172 7.23 -17.83 -13.79
CA ARG A 172 8.52 -18.46 -14.12
C ARG A 172 8.63 -19.93 -13.67
N GLY A 173 7.52 -20.60 -13.39
CA GLY A 173 7.50 -22.00 -12.93
C GLY A 173 7.85 -22.23 -11.46
N GLY A 174 8.24 -21.18 -10.70
CA GLY A 174 8.42 -21.25 -9.26
C GLY A 174 7.11 -21.47 -8.50
N LYS A 175 7.16 -22.13 -7.34
CA LYS A 175 6.00 -22.26 -6.45
C LYS A 175 5.66 -20.89 -5.87
N MET A 176 4.41 -20.46 -6.01
CA MET A 176 3.88 -19.26 -5.39
C MET A 176 2.81 -19.68 -4.39
N VAL A 177 3.04 -19.37 -3.12
CA VAL A 177 2.06 -19.59 -2.06
C VAL A 177 1.20 -18.33 -1.96
N LEU A 178 -0.10 -18.51 -2.11
CA LEU A 178 -1.09 -17.46 -1.89
C LEU A 178 -1.97 -17.84 -0.70
N HIS A 179 -2.29 -16.86 0.12
CA HIS A 179 -3.25 -17.02 1.20
C HIS A 179 -4.40 -16.05 0.97
N ARG A 180 -5.63 -16.57 0.98
CA ARG A 180 -6.84 -15.77 1.02
C ARG A 180 -7.29 -15.62 2.47
N ILE A 181 -7.32 -14.39 2.95
CA ILE A 181 -7.95 -14.01 4.20
C ILE A 181 -9.33 -13.49 3.85
N THR A 182 -10.37 -14.15 4.35
CA THR A 182 -11.75 -13.73 4.15
C THR A 182 -12.24 -13.00 5.39
N THR A 183 -12.84 -11.84 5.21
CA THR A 183 -13.41 -11.05 6.30
C THR A 183 -14.92 -10.91 6.13
N THR A 184 -15.59 -10.55 7.21
CA THR A 184 -17.00 -10.13 7.23
C THR A 184 -17.16 -8.88 8.08
N SER A 185 -18.22 -8.12 7.83
CA SER A 185 -18.61 -6.89 8.54
C SER A 185 -20.13 -6.79 8.36
N SER A 186 -20.83 -6.50 9.45
CA SER A 186 -22.30 -6.38 9.54
C SER A 186 -22.81 -5.11 8.87
#